data_AF-A0A2V9H157-F1
#
_entry.id   AF-A0A2V9H157-F1
#
_cell.length_a   1.000
_cell.length_b   1.000
_cell.length_c   1.000
_cell.angle_alpha   90.00
_cell.angle_beta   90.00
_cell.angle_gamma   90.00
#
_symmetry.space_group_name_H-M   'P 1'
#
loop_
_entity.id
_entity.type
_entity.pdbx_description
1 polymer ?
#
loop_
_entity_poly.entity_id
_entity_poly.type
_entity_poly.pdbx_seq_one_letter_code
_entity_poly.pdbx_strand_id
1 'polypeptide(L)'
;MDWKQLWEILSAADNVPIIAMIPLLAFYMYLAWRQAHANDLIIAELEGNAALAKTHHRKAWPFKPAWAKEVHVWPFLLRVEFLAAIIVTIILMVWSITLNAPLEEPANPNLTMNPAKAPWYFLGLQEMLVYFDPWIAGVVMPTLIIVGLMVIPYIDTNPLGAGYYTWKQRKFAIGTFLFGFIILWVSMIFIGTFIRGPGWQWFWPGQTWDHNRLIYEVNRDLPDLFGITSNWGKGIFGAAVVGGFFAIGGMLVHAFFRRHNAKDYKRMSLLQYSIMMTFLLTMLALPIKMLLRLLFHIKYVWITPWFNV
;
A
#
# COMPACT_ATOMS: atom_id res chain seq x y z
N MET A 1 -8.43 1.48 29.21
CA MET A 1 -7.45 1.95 28.22
C MET A 1 -6.25 2.46 28.98
N ASP A 2 -5.12 1.78 28.85
CA ASP A 2 -3.89 2.18 29.53
C ASP A 2 -3.24 3.34 28.76
N TRP A 3 -3.49 4.56 29.24
CA TRP A 3 -2.97 5.78 28.64
C TRP A 3 -1.45 5.91 28.76
N LYS A 4 -0.86 5.33 29.81
CA LYS A 4 0.58 5.34 30.01
C LYS A 4 1.27 4.48 28.95
N GLN A 5 0.77 3.26 28.74
CA GLN A 5 1.29 2.38 27.71
C GLN A 5 1.15 2.99 26.31
N LEU A 6 0.00 3.61 26.00
CA LEU A 6 -0.17 4.28 24.70
C LEU A 6 0.83 5.42 24.52
N TRP A 7 1.08 6.21 25.57
CA TRP A 7 2.08 7.26 25.55
C TRP A 7 3.50 6.71 25.34
N GLU A 8 3.87 5.60 25.99
CA GLU A 8 5.16 4.94 25.79
C GLU A 8 5.35 4.47 24.34
N ILE A 9 4.33 3.85 23.75
CA ILE A 9 4.36 3.44 22.34
C ILE A 9 4.49 4.66 21.43
N LEU A 10 3.71 5.72 21.67
CA LEU A 10 3.72 6.90 20.80
C LEU A 10 5.03 7.71 20.91
N SER A 11 5.62 7.78 22.10
CA SER A 11 6.83 8.56 22.35
C SER A 11 8.13 7.83 22.01
N ALA A 12 8.06 6.52 21.71
CA ALA A 12 9.21 5.76 21.24
C ALA A 12 9.79 6.38 19.95
N ALA A 13 11.11 6.58 19.92
CA ALA A 13 11.80 7.25 18.81
C ALA A 13 11.52 6.59 17.44
N ASP A 14 11.41 5.26 17.41
CA ASP A 14 11.05 4.47 16.21
C ASP A 14 9.67 4.80 15.65
N ASN A 15 8.74 5.22 16.50
CA ASN A 15 7.34 5.43 16.14
C ASN A 15 7.04 6.88 15.75
N VAL A 16 7.92 7.83 16.08
CA VAL A 16 7.76 9.25 15.73
C VAL A 16 7.56 9.46 14.22
N PRO A 17 8.33 8.83 13.30
CA PRO A 17 8.09 8.95 11.86
C PRO A 17 6.69 8.50 11.44
N ILE A 18 6.17 7.45 12.07
CA ILE A 18 4.85 6.86 11.77
C ILE A 18 3.74 7.81 12.22
N ILE A 19 3.91 8.43 13.40
CA ILE A 19 2.98 9.44 13.91
C ILE A 19 3.00 10.68 13.04
N ALA A 20 4.18 11.15 12.62
CA ALA A 20 4.32 12.29 11.70
C ALA A 20 3.70 11.99 10.32
N MET A 21 3.78 10.75 9.87
CA MET A 21 3.19 10.30 8.60
C MET A 21 1.66 10.47 8.60
N ILE A 22 0.96 10.27 9.71
CA ILE A 22 -0.52 10.36 9.77
C ILE A 22 -1.05 11.75 9.35
N PRO A 23 -0.70 12.86 10.02
CA PRO A 23 -1.17 14.19 9.63
C PRO A 23 -0.59 14.65 8.29
N LEU A 24 0.63 14.22 7.93
CA LEU A 24 1.22 14.52 6.62
C LEU A 24 0.41 13.87 5.49
N LEU A 25 0.10 12.58 5.61
CA LEU A 25 -0.74 11.88 4.64
C LEU A 25 -2.13 12.50 4.58
N ALA A 26 -2.75 12.79 5.73
CA ALA A 26 -4.06 13.44 5.75
C ALA A 26 -4.04 14.80 5.03
N PHE A 27 -3.01 15.62 5.27
CA PHE A 27 -2.84 16.91 4.62
C PHE A 27 -2.64 16.79 3.11
N TYR A 28 -1.73 15.92 2.64
CA TYR A 28 -1.47 15.76 1.21
C TYR A 28 -2.64 15.10 0.48
N MET A 29 -3.34 14.17 1.12
CA MET A 29 -4.59 13.60 0.59
C MET A 29 -5.68 14.66 0.46
N TYR A 30 -5.85 15.51 1.47
CA TYR A 30 -6.77 16.64 1.43
C TYR A 30 -6.40 17.62 0.30
N LEU A 31 -5.12 17.97 0.17
CA LEU A 31 -4.64 18.88 -0.86
C LEU A 31 -4.84 18.30 -2.27
N ALA A 32 -4.51 17.04 -2.48
CA ALA A 32 -4.74 16.33 -3.74
C ALA A 32 -6.24 16.27 -4.08
N TRP A 33 -7.08 15.94 -3.10
CA TRP A 33 -8.53 15.90 -3.26
C TRP A 33 -9.11 17.28 -3.58
N ARG A 34 -8.70 18.33 -2.86
CA ARG A 34 -9.15 19.70 -3.08
C ARG A 34 -8.81 20.17 -4.49
N GLN A 35 -7.59 19.90 -4.96
CA GLN A 35 -7.18 20.25 -6.33
C GLN A 35 -7.93 19.42 -7.37
N ALA A 36 -8.07 18.11 -7.15
CA ALA A 36 -8.82 17.22 -8.05
C ALA A 36 -10.28 17.66 -8.16
N HIS A 37 -10.92 18.00 -7.05
CA HIS A 37 -12.31 18.44 -7.02
C HIS A 37 -12.52 19.74 -7.79
N ALA A 38 -11.66 20.74 -7.57
CA ALA A 38 -11.72 22.01 -8.31
C ALA A 38 -11.56 21.80 -9.82
N ASN A 39 -10.61 20.94 -10.23
CA ASN A 39 -10.42 20.60 -11.65
C ASN A 39 -11.61 19.81 -12.21
N ASP A 40 -12.18 18.88 -11.44
CA ASP A 40 -13.32 18.04 -11.84
C ASP A 40 -14.65 18.80 -11.98
N LEU A 41 -14.79 19.94 -11.30
CA LEU A 41 -15.90 20.88 -11.50
C LEU A 41 -15.77 21.59 -12.85
N ILE A 42 -14.58 22.13 -13.13
CA ILE A 42 -14.28 22.77 -14.42
C ILE A 42 -14.47 21.75 -15.55
N ILE A 43 -13.96 20.53 -15.41
CA ILE A 43 -14.14 19.47 -16.41
C ILE A 43 -15.63 19.20 -16.68
N ALA A 44 -16.46 19.15 -15.64
CA ALA A 44 -17.89 18.92 -15.80
C ALA A 44 -18.61 20.08 -16.52
N GLU A 45 -18.21 21.32 -16.25
CA GLU A 45 -18.72 22.49 -16.96
C GLU A 45 -18.33 22.45 -18.45
N LEU A 46 -17.08 22.09 -18.75
CA LEU A 46 -16.58 21.99 -20.12
C LEU A 46 -17.21 20.83 -20.90
N GLU A 47 -17.56 19.73 -20.24
CA GLU A 47 -18.31 18.64 -20.86
C GLU A 47 -19.74 19.07 -21.26
N GLY A 48 -20.33 20.02 -20.53
CA GLY A 48 -21.66 20.59 -20.84
C GLY A 48 -21.66 21.69 -21.89
N ASN A 49 -20.53 22.34 -22.16
CA ASN A 49 -20.45 23.46 -23.11
C ASN A 49 -19.26 23.33 -24.08
N ALA A 50 -19.55 22.81 -25.28
CA ALA A 50 -18.56 22.58 -26.32
C ALA A 50 -17.86 23.84 -26.84
N ALA A 51 -18.45 25.04 -26.66
CA ALA A 51 -17.81 26.30 -27.01
C ALA A 51 -16.74 26.69 -25.98
N LEU A 52 -17.07 26.57 -24.68
CA LEU A 52 -16.12 26.80 -23.58
C LEU A 52 -14.99 25.77 -23.56
N ALA A 53 -15.28 24.51 -23.92
CA ALA A 53 -14.27 23.44 -23.97
C ALA A 53 -13.10 23.72 -24.93
N LYS A 54 -13.32 24.53 -25.97
CA LYS A 54 -12.28 24.88 -26.96
C LYS A 54 -11.33 25.97 -26.46
N THR A 55 -11.77 26.82 -25.55
CA THR A 55 -11.04 28.02 -25.12
C THR A 55 -10.52 27.92 -23.69
N HIS A 56 -11.17 27.14 -22.84
CA HIS A 56 -10.87 27.08 -21.41
C HIS A 56 -9.99 25.88 -21.03
N HIS A 57 -9.12 26.07 -20.04
CA HIS A 57 -8.26 25.01 -19.52
C HIS A 57 -8.99 24.11 -18.53
N ARG A 58 -8.56 22.85 -18.43
CA ARG A 58 -9.09 21.85 -17.47
C ARG A 58 -8.42 21.89 -16.08
N LYS A 59 -7.74 23.00 -15.77
CA LYS A 59 -7.01 23.20 -14.51
C LYS A 59 -7.52 24.47 -13.84
N ALA A 60 -7.69 24.42 -12.51
CA ALA A 60 -8.03 25.58 -11.69
C ALA A 60 -6.96 26.68 -11.77
N TRP A 61 -5.69 26.28 -11.93
CA TRP A 61 -4.56 27.19 -12.09
C TRP A 61 -3.87 26.94 -13.44
N PRO A 62 -4.43 27.46 -14.55
CA PRO A 62 -3.85 27.25 -15.86
C PRO A 62 -2.61 28.12 -16.07
N PHE A 63 -1.80 27.72 -17.05
CA PHE A 63 -0.69 28.53 -17.53
C PHE A 63 -1.22 29.85 -18.10
N LYS A 64 -0.64 30.96 -17.68
CA LYS A 64 -0.99 32.29 -18.21
C LYS A 64 -0.10 32.59 -19.41
N PRO A 65 -0.62 33.06 -20.55
CA PRO A 65 0.19 33.36 -21.75
C PRO A 65 1.34 34.34 -21.52
N ALA A 66 1.24 35.20 -20.50
CA ALA A 66 2.29 36.13 -20.11
C ALA A 66 3.48 35.47 -19.38
N TRP A 67 3.37 34.19 -19.01
CA TRP A 67 4.45 33.46 -18.32
C TRP A 67 5.44 32.89 -19.32
N ALA A 68 6.70 32.78 -18.91
CA ALA A 68 7.70 32.06 -19.68
C ALA A 68 7.38 30.55 -19.65
N LYS A 69 7.41 29.87 -20.80
CA LYS A 69 7.21 28.41 -20.87
C LYS A 69 8.36 27.65 -20.22
N GLU A 70 9.57 28.18 -20.36
CA GLU A 70 10.79 27.63 -19.81
C GLU A 70 11.53 28.73 -19.07
N VAL A 71 12.13 28.37 -17.93
CA VAL A 71 12.95 29.26 -17.11
C VAL A 71 14.30 28.61 -16.89
N HIS A 72 15.36 29.41 -16.85
CA HIS A 72 16.70 28.88 -16.58
C HIS A 72 16.77 28.21 -15.20
N VAL A 73 17.44 27.07 -15.11
CA VAL A 73 17.65 26.32 -13.86
C VAL A 73 18.32 27.23 -12.81
N TRP A 74 19.41 27.88 -13.21
CA TRP A 74 19.98 28.97 -12.45
C TRP A 74 19.38 30.30 -12.91
N PRO A 75 18.90 31.17 -12.01
CA PRO A 75 18.84 31.01 -10.55
C PRO A 75 17.46 30.52 -10.04
N PHE A 76 16.49 30.21 -10.90
CA PHE A 76 15.10 30.01 -10.48
C PHE A 76 14.88 28.70 -9.72
N LEU A 77 15.23 27.56 -10.32
CA LEU A 77 15.06 26.26 -9.69
C LEU A 77 16.03 26.09 -8.52
N LEU A 78 17.30 26.45 -8.72
CA LEU A 78 18.33 26.22 -7.70
C LEU A 78 18.06 27.02 -6.41
N ARG A 79 17.49 28.22 -6.48
CA ARG A 79 17.11 28.98 -5.27
C ARG A 79 16.05 28.26 -4.45
N VAL A 80 15.07 27.64 -5.10
CA VAL A 80 14.00 26.90 -4.42
C VAL A 80 14.55 25.60 -3.82
N GLU A 81 15.35 24.86 -4.57
CA GLU A 81 15.96 23.61 -4.09
C GLU A 81 16.95 23.86 -2.95
N PHE A 82 17.77 24.90 -3.04
CA PHE A 82 18.72 25.28 -1.99
C PHE A 82 18.00 25.69 -0.71
N LEU A 83 16.92 26.48 -0.81
CA LEU A 83 16.09 26.83 0.34
C LEU A 83 15.45 25.58 0.97
N ALA A 84 14.91 24.67 0.16
CA ALA A 84 14.37 23.41 0.63
C ALA A 84 15.43 22.55 1.34
N ALA A 85 16.65 22.47 0.77
CA ALA A 85 17.76 21.74 1.37
C ALA A 85 18.16 22.32 2.73
N ILE A 86 18.23 23.65 2.86
CA ILE A 86 18.49 24.32 4.16
C ILE A 86 17.40 23.96 5.17
N ILE A 87 16.12 24.10 4.78
CA ILE A 87 14.99 23.80 5.66
C ILE A 87 15.01 22.34 6.12
N VAL A 88 15.19 21.40 5.20
CA VAL A 88 15.26 19.96 5.52
C VAL A 88 16.46 19.66 6.41
N THR A 89 17.62 20.28 6.16
CA THR A 89 18.81 20.11 6.99
C THR A 89 18.57 20.59 8.42
N ILE A 90 17.94 21.76 8.58
CA ILE A 90 17.59 22.28 9.91
C ILE A 90 16.61 21.33 10.62
N ILE A 91 15.57 20.84 9.92
CA ILE A 91 14.61 19.90 10.49
C ILE A 91 15.30 18.61 10.93
N LEU A 92 16.15 18.02 10.09
CA LEU A 92 16.89 16.80 10.42
C LEU A 92 17.90 17.01 11.55
N MET A 93 18.54 18.18 11.62
CA MET A 93 19.47 18.52 12.70
C MET A 93 18.74 18.65 14.04
N VAL A 94 17.61 19.35 14.08
CA VAL A 94 16.77 19.42 15.28
C VAL A 94 16.30 18.03 15.70
N TRP A 95 15.81 17.22 14.75
CA TRP A 95 15.38 15.84 15.02
C TRP A 95 16.52 15.00 15.60
N SER A 96 17.71 15.06 15.02
CA SER A 96 18.88 14.30 15.47
C SER A 96 19.36 14.68 16.87
N ILE A 97 19.08 15.91 17.33
CA ILE A 97 19.44 16.38 18.68
C ILE A 97 18.36 16.02 19.69
N THR A 98 17.09 16.03 19.30
CA THR A 98 15.95 15.83 20.22
C THR A 98 15.54 14.37 20.39
N LEU A 99 15.81 13.52 19.41
CA LEU A 99 15.42 12.11 19.42
C LEU A 99 16.65 11.22 19.24
N ASN A 100 16.89 10.38 20.26
CA ASN A 100 17.95 9.39 20.20
C ASN A 100 17.68 8.37 19.09
N ALA A 101 18.75 7.97 18.41
CA ALA A 101 18.65 6.87 17.47
C ALA A 101 18.27 5.58 18.23
N PRO A 102 17.32 4.79 17.72
CA PRO A 102 16.89 3.53 18.31
C PRO A 102 17.91 2.42 17.99
N LEU A 103 19.13 2.59 18.48
CA LEU A 103 20.21 1.63 18.33
C LEU A 103 20.23 0.72 19.56
N GLU A 104 20.16 -0.57 19.28
CA GLU A 104 20.26 -1.62 20.29
C GLU A 104 21.71 -1.87 20.70
N GLU A 105 21.88 -2.68 21.75
CA GLU A 105 23.20 -3.18 22.16
C GLU A 105 23.90 -3.96 21.02
N PRO A 106 25.25 -4.09 21.08
CA PRO A 106 25.99 -4.89 20.11
C PRO A 106 25.41 -6.31 19.97
N ALA A 107 25.35 -6.79 18.72
CA ALA A 107 24.69 -8.05 18.39
C ALA A 107 25.20 -9.22 19.25
N ASN A 108 24.27 -9.90 19.93
CA ASN A 108 24.54 -11.06 20.76
C ASN A 108 23.81 -12.29 20.19
N PRO A 109 24.54 -13.29 19.62
CA PRO A 109 23.93 -14.51 19.08
C PRO A 109 23.15 -15.35 20.11
N ASN A 110 23.39 -15.16 21.40
CA ASN A 110 22.71 -15.89 22.47
C ASN A 110 21.41 -15.21 22.94
N LEU A 111 21.08 -14.02 22.43
CA LEU A 111 19.88 -13.26 22.80
C LEU A 111 18.98 -13.06 21.58
N THR A 112 17.77 -13.62 21.64
CA THR A 112 16.72 -13.31 20.66
C THR A 112 15.83 -12.21 21.21
N MET A 113 15.82 -11.05 20.58
CA MET A 113 15.00 -9.92 21.00
C MET A 113 13.52 -10.23 20.86
N ASN A 114 12.71 -9.79 21.83
CA ASN A 114 11.26 -9.90 21.77
C ASN A 114 10.58 -8.60 22.23
N PRO A 115 9.86 -7.88 21.37
CA PRO A 115 9.67 -8.13 19.93
C PRO A 115 10.85 -7.59 19.09
N ALA A 116 11.30 -8.36 18.09
CA ALA A 116 12.19 -7.83 17.06
C ALA A 116 11.37 -7.03 16.04
N LYS A 117 11.38 -5.69 16.13
CA LYS A 117 10.71 -4.81 15.16
C LYS A 117 11.70 -4.36 14.08
N ALA A 118 11.27 -4.40 12.82
CA ALA A 118 12.01 -3.81 11.71
C ALA A 118 11.88 -2.28 11.72
N PRO A 119 12.80 -1.55 11.06
CA PRO A 119 12.64 -0.12 10.84
C PRO A 119 11.28 0.23 10.24
N TRP A 120 10.74 1.39 10.59
CA TRP A 120 9.35 1.78 10.30
C TRP A 120 8.93 1.65 8.83
N TYR A 121 9.85 1.90 7.88
CA TYR A 121 9.60 1.79 6.44
C TYR A 121 9.48 0.34 5.95
N PHE A 122 9.90 -0.65 6.75
CA PHE A 122 9.74 -2.08 6.49
C PHE A 122 8.64 -2.75 7.31
N LEU A 123 7.99 -2.05 8.25
CA LEU A 123 6.95 -2.64 9.10
C LEU A 123 5.78 -3.23 8.31
N GLY A 124 5.42 -2.63 7.17
CA GLY A 124 4.40 -3.18 6.28
C GLY A 124 4.77 -4.56 5.72
N LEU A 125 6.05 -4.74 5.34
CA LEU A 125 6.56 -6.06 4.91
C LEU A 125 6.67 -7.03 6.07
N GLN A 126 7.07 -6.54 7.25
CA GLN A 126 7.15 -7.38 8.43
C GLN A 126 5.77 -7.92 8.82
N GLU A 127 4.73 -7.10 8.78
CA GLU A 127 3.36 -7.53 9.04
C GLU A 127 2.90 -8.59 8.02
N MET A 128 3.36 -8.51 6.77
CA MET A 128 3.08 -9.51 5.74
C MET A 128 3.67 -10.90 6.07
N LEU A 129 4.75 -11.00 6.87
CA LEU A 129 5.35 -12.27 7.31
C LEU A 129 4.43 -13.09 8.23
N VAL A 130 3.40 -12.49 8.80
CA VAL A 130 2.41 -13.23 9.60
C VAL A 130 1.50 -14.08 8.70
N TYR A 131 1.30 -13.65 7.45
CA TYR A 131 0.31 -14.23 6.53
C TYR A 131 0.92 -15.14 5.48
N PHE A 132 2.20 -14.96 5.16
CA PHE A 132 2.91 -15.70 4.12
C PHE A 132 4.23 -16.25 4.62
N ASP A 133 4.73 -17.31 3.97
CA ASP A 133 6.07 -17.82 4.24
C ASP A 133 7.15 -16.75 3.97
N PRO A 134 8.30 -16.79 4.69
CA PRO A 134 9.28 -15.69 4.66
C PRO A 134 9.80 -15.30 3.28
N TRP A 135 9.95 -16.24 2.35
CA TRP A 135 10.45 -15.95 1.01
C TRP A 135 9.40 -15.26 0.12
N ILE A 136 8.11 -15.57 0.31
CA ILE A 136 7.02 -14.91 -0.42
C ILE A 136 6.89 -13.47 0.04
N ALA A 137 6.81 -13.27 1.36
CA ALA A 137 6.68 -11.93 1.94
C ALA A 137 7.97 -11.09 1.81
N GLY A 138 9.14 -11.71 1.94
CA GLY A 138 10.42 -11.01 1.94
C GLY A 138 11.02 -10.76 0.56
N VAL A 139 10.69 -11.58 -0.45
CA VAL A 139 11.30 -11.48 -1.79
C VAL A 139 10.23 -11.29 -2.86
N VAL A 140 9.32 -12.26 -3.03
CA VAL A 140 8.37 -12.26 -4.16
C VAL A 140 7.45 -11.05 -4.15
N MET A 141 6.79 -10.77 -3.03
CA MET A 141 5.81 -9.68 -2.93
C MET A 141 6.47 -8.31 -3.11
N PRO A 142 7.62 -7.97 -2.47
CA PRO A 142 8.35 -6.75 -2.77
C PRO A 142 8.74 -6.62 -4.25
N THR A 143 9.25 -7.69 -4.87
CA THR A 143 9.57 -7.68 -6.30
C THR A 143 8.34 -7.40 -7.15
N LEU A 144 7.21 -8.05 -6.86
CA LEU A 144 5.95 -7.81 -7.57
C LEU A 144 5.42 -6.38 -7.38
N ILE A 145 5.57 -5.79 -6.20
CA ILE A 145 5.21 -4.37 -5.96
C ILE A 145 6.07 -3.46 -6.85
N ILE A 146 7.38 -3.66 -6.87
CA ILE A 146 8.30 -2.83 -7.66
C ILE A 146 8.01 -2.98 -9.16
N VAL A 147 7.92 -4.22 -9.66
CA VAL A 147 7.60 -4.49 -11.07
C VAL A 147 6.22 -3.93 -11.42
N GLY A 148 5.23 -4.10 -10.55
CA GLY A 148 3.89 -3.55 -10.72
C GLY A 148 3.92 -2.04 -10.91
N LEU A 149 4.68 -1.31 -10.09
CA LEU A 149 4.85 0.15 -10.21
C LEU A 149 5.57 0.54 -11.51
N MET A 150 6.61 -0.20 -11.92
CA MET A 150 7.33 0.03 -13.18
C MET A 150 6.46 -0.21 -14.42
N VAL A 151 5.49 -1.11 -14.32
CA VAL A 151 4.60 -1.47 -15.43
C VAL A 151 3.50 -0.43 -15.65
N ILE A 152 3.14 0.40 -14.65
CA ILE A 152 2.03 1.38 -14.73
C ILE A 152 2.05 2.22 -16.03
N PRO A 153 3.17 2.86 -16.43
CA PRO A 153 3.20 3.67 -17.65
C PRO A 153 2.92 2.90 -18.94
N TYR A 154 3.14 1.58 -18.94
CA TYR A 154 2.94 0.71 -20.10
C TYR A 154 1.51 0.17 -20.20
N ILE A 155 0.79 0.07 -19.07
CA ILE A 155 -0.60 -0.44 -19.03
C ILE A 155 -1.64 0.68 -18.98
N ASP A 156 -1.27 1.87 -18.51
CA ASP A 156 -2.16 3.03 -18.46
C ASP A 156 -2.29 3.67 -19.84
N THR A 157 -3.43 3.44 -20.49
CA THR A 157 -3.74 3.96 -21.83
C THR A 157 -4.51 5.28 -21.81
N ASN A 158 -4.79 5.85 -20.63
CA ASN A 158 -5.62 7.05 -20.53
C ASN A 158 -4.76 8.32 -20.65
N PRO A 159 -4.87 9.12 -21.73
CA PRO A 159 -4.06 10.32 -21.89
C PRO A 159 -4.53 11.49 -21.01
N LEU A 160 -5.74 11.42 -20.44
CA LEU A 160 -6.29 12.45 -19.56
C LEU A 160 -5.66 12.34 -18.17
N GLY A 161 -5.74 13.39 -17.35
CA GLY A 161 -5.16 13.40 -16.00
C GLY A 161 -3.63 13.41 -15.91
N ALA A 162 -2.91 13.54 -17.03
CA ALA A 162 -1.46 13.69 -17.03
C ALA A 162 -1.06 15.15 -16.65
N GLY A 163 -0.33 15.31 -15.55
CA GLY A 163 0.19 16.61 -15.11
C GLY A 163 -0.85 17.55 -14.47
N TYR A 164 -1.97 17.01 -13.97
CA TYR A 164 -2.92 17.72 -13.11
C TYR A 164 -3.74 16.74 -12.28
N TYR A 165 -4.25 17.20 -11.14
CA TYR A 165 -5.09 16.41 -10.25
C TYR A 165 -6.51 16.26 -10.85
N THR A 166 -7.04 15.05 -10.90
CA THR A 166 -8.43 14.75 -11.28
C THR A 166 -8.84 13.44 -10.63
N TRP A 167 -10.07 13.33 -10.15
CA TRP A 167 -10.62 12.05 -9.67
C TRP A 167 -11.53 11.43 -10.72
N LYS A 168 -12.42 12.23 -11.34
CA LYS A 168 -13.44 11.76 -12.29
C LYS A 168 -12.85 11.03 -13.50
N GLN A 169 -11.73 11.50 -14.03
CA GLN A 169 -11.15 10.96 -15.26
C GLN A 169 -10.34 9.68 -15.05
N ARG A 170 -9.94 9.37 -13.80
CA ARG A 170 -9.01 8.28 -13.46
C ARG A 170 -9.41 7.49 -12.21
N LYS A 171 -10.71 7.39 -11.93
CA LYS A 171 -11.24 6.76 -10.71
C LYS A 171 -10.65 5.38 -10.43
N PHE A 172 -10.55 4.55 -11.46
CA PHE A 172 -10.00 3.19 -11.32
C PHE A 172 -8.51 3.19 -10.98
N ALA A 173 -7.69 3.93 -11.74
CA ALA A 173 -6.24 3.97 -11.51
C ALA A 173 -5.90 4.56 -10.14
N ILE A 174 -6.51 5.70 -9.79
CA ILE A 174 -6.26 6.37 -8.51
C ILE A 174 -6.84 5.55 -7.36
N GLY A 175 -8.05 5.00 -7.51
CA GLY A 175 -8.67 4.15 -6.50
C GLY A 175 -7.85 2.88 -6.21
N THR A 176 -7.34 2.22 -7.25
CA THR A 176 -6.47 1.03 -7.12
C THR A 176 -5.16 1.39 -6.44
N PHE A 177 -4.52 2.51 -6.82
CA PHE A 177 -3.30 2.98 -6.18
C PHE A 177 -3.52 3.32 -4.71
N LEU A 178 -4.58 4.07 -4.36
CA LEU A 178 -4.91 4.40 -2.98
C LEU A 178 -5.29 3.18 -2.16
N PHE A 179 -5.95 2.18 -2.76
CA PHE A 179 -6.19 0.91 -2.10
C PHE A 179 -4.88 0.20 -1.74
N GLY A 180 -3.97 0.03 -2.69
CA GLY A 180 -2.67 -0.57 -2.43
C GLY A 180 -1.83 0.22 -1.42
N PHE A 181 -1.78 1.55 -1.57
CA PHE A 181 -0.94 2.41 -0.74
C PHE A 181 -1.52 2.66 0.65
N ILE A 182 -2.77 3.11 0.76
CA ILE A 182 -3.37 3.47 2.06
C ILE A 182 -3.92 2.23 2.76
N ILE A 183 -4.75 1.45 2.07
CA ILE A 183 -5.50 0.35 2.69
C ILE A 183 -4.62 -0.86 2.94
N LEU A 184 -3.66 -1.17 2.07
CA LEU A 184 -2.74 -2.28 2.32
C LEU A 184 -1.47 -1.78 3.01
N TRP A 185 -0.68 -0.92 2.38
CA TRP A 185 0.66 -0.60 2.88
C TRP A 185 0.67 0.20 4.19
N VAL A 186 0.02 1.37 4.23
CA VAL A 186 -0.01 2.24 5.41
C VAL A 186 -0.76 1.57 6.57
N SER A 187 -1.85 0.84 6.31
CA SER A 187 -2.58 0.13 7.37
C SER A 187 -1.75 -0.98 8.00
N MET A 188 -0.96 -1.74 7.21
CA MET A 188 -0.06 -2.76 7.74
C MET A 188 1.04 -2.17 8.61
N ILE A 189 1.60 -1.01 8.23
CA ILE A 189 2.53 -0.26 9.09
C ILE A 189 1.84 0.09 10.41
N PHE A 190 0.63 0.63 10.35
CA PHE A 190 -0.14 1.00 11.55
C PHE A 190 -0.42 -0.21 12.46
N ILE A 191 -0.80 -1.36 11.87
CA ILE A 191 -1.03 -2.61 12.60
C ILE A 191 0.27 -3.09 13.27
N GLY A 192 1.39 -3.12 12.54
CA GLY A 192 2.70 -3.51 13.07
C GLY A 192 3.20 -2.62 14.21
N THR A 193 2.83 -1.35 14.20
CA THR A 193 3.24 -0.39 15.24
C THR A 193 2.35 -0.46 16.47
N PHE A 194 1.04 -0.32 16.30
CA PHE A 194 0.11 -0.02 17.40
C PHE A 194 -0.70 -1.22 17.88
N ILE A 195 -0.82 -2.27 17.06
CA ILE A 195 -1.63 -3.47 17.37
C ILE A 195 -0.73 -4.68 17.68
N ARG A 196 0.44 -4.78 17.03
CA ARG A 196 1.43 -5.83 17.28
C ARG A 196 2.31 -5.50 18.49
N GLY A 197 2.06 -6.24 19.57
CA GLY A 197 2.78 -6.14 20.84
C GLY A 197 3.89 -7.19 21.00
N PRO A 198 4.25 -7.55 22.24
CA PRO A 198 5.21 -8.60 22.53
C PRO A 198 4.89 -9.91 21.80
N GLY A 199 5.92 -10.60 21.30
CA GLY A 199 5.79 -11.83 20.50
C GLY A 199 5.13 -11.65 19.14
N TRP A 200 5.01 -10.41 18.65
CA TRP A 200 4.22 -10.06 17.46
C TRP A 200 2.74 -10.48 17.56
N GLN A 201 2.23 -10.55 18.79
CA GLN A 201 0.85 -10.94 19.06
C GLN A 201 -0.11 -9.76 18.83
N TRP A 202 -1.37 -10.12 18.56
CA TRP A 202 -2.44 -9.16 18.36
C TRP A 202 -3.00 -8.65 19.69
N PHE A 203 -2.94 -7.33 19.89
CA PHE A 203 -3.56 -6.63 21.00
C PHE A 203 -4.53 -5.58 20.46
N TRP A 204 -5.78 -5.64 20.89
CA TRP A 204 -6.77 -4.64 20.48
C TRP A 204 -6.44 -3.27 21.09
N PRO A 205 -6.74 -2.16 20.40
CA PRO A 205 -6.58 -0.83 20.97
C PRO A 205 -7.24 -0.72 22.34
N GLY A 206 -6.47 -0.32 23.35
CA GLY A 206 -6.92 -0.18 24.74
C GLY A 206 -6.74 -1.42 25.62
N GLN A 207 -6.31 -2.55 25.06
CA GLN A 207 -5.83 -3.72 25.82
C GLN A 207 -4.39 -3.48 26.31
N THR A 208 -4.11 -3.88 27.54
CA THR A 208 -2.75 -3.82 28.10
C THR A 208 -1.85 -4.88 27.44
N TRP A 209 -0.62 -4.51 27.10
CA TRP A 209 0.36 -5.44 26.55
C TRP A 209 0.99 -6.27 27.66
N ASP A 210 0.61 -7.54 27.72
CA ASP A 210 1.19 -8.52 28.64
C ASP A 210 2.33 -9.28 27.93
N HIS A 211 3.53 -9.17 28.50
CA HIS A 211 4.75 -9.80 27.97
C HIS A 211 4.78 -11.31 28.21
N ASN A 212 4.02 -11.82 29.17
CA ASN A 212 3.97 -13.24 29.53
C ASN A 212 2.84 -13.99 28.81
N ARG A 213 2.04 -13.28 28.02
CA ARG A 213 0.94 -13.87 27.28
C ARG A 213 1.48 -14.77 26.16
N LEU A 214 1.15 -16.05 26.21
CA LEU A 214 1.45 -17.01 25.16
C LEU A 214 0.13 -17.50 24.55
N ILE A 215 -0.20 -17.02 23.36
CA ILE A 215 -1.36 -17.50 22.60
C ILE A 215 -0.87 -18.60 21.66
N TYR A 216 -1.34 -19.83 21.89
CA TYR A 216 -1.14 -20.93 20.94
C TYR A 216 -2.22 -20.84 19.85
N GLU A 217 -1.92 -20.16 18.75
CA GLU A 217 -2.78 -20.19 17.56
C GLU A 217 -2.71 -21.57 16.92
N VAL A 218 -3.82 -22.33 17.00
CA VAL A 218 -3.96 -23.60 16.28
C VAL A 218 -4.15 -23.28 14.79
N ASN A 219 -3.04 -23.24 14.08
CA ASN A 219 -3.01 -23.06 12.64
C ASN A 219 -3.58 -24.30 11.96
N ARG A 220 -4.53 -24.10 11.05
CA ARG A 220 -5.09 -25.17 10.22
C ARG A 220 -4.78 -24.92 8.76
N ASP A 221 -4.55 -26.00 8.03
CA ASP A 221 -4.44 -25.94 6.59
C ASP A 221 -5.82 -26.05 5.96
N LEU A 222 -6.08 -25.30 4.89
CA LEU A 222 -7.37 -25.33 4.21
C LEU A 222 -7.75 -26.76 3.75
N PRO A 223 -6.86 -27.57 3.13
CA PRO A 223 -7.20 -28.95 2.76
C PRO A 223 -7.58 -29.84 3.95
N ASP A 224 -7.00 -29.61 5.13
CA ASP A 224 -7.27 -30.43 6.32
C ASP A 224 -8.71 -30.22 6.83
N LEU A 225 -9.30 -29.04 6.60
CA LEU A 225 -10.72 -28.77 6.90
C LEU A 225 -11.66 -29.63 6.05
N PHE A 226 -11.23 -30.10 4.89
CA PHE A 226 -11.97 -30.98 4.00
C PHE A 226 -11.58 -32.46 4.15
N GLY A 227 -10.76 -32.80 5.15
CA GLY A 227 -10.30 -34.17 5.40
C GLY A 227 -9.25 -34.67 4.40
N ILE A 228 -8.62 -33.77 3.64
CA ILE A 228 -7.62 -34.14 2.62
C ILE A 228 -6.24 -34.19 3.27
N THR A 229 -5.81 -35.39 3.65
CA THR A 229 -4.54 -35.60 4.36
C THR A 229 -3.38 -36.02 3.45
N SER A 230 -3.66 -36.51 2.23
CA SER A 230 -2.62 -36.91 1.26
C SER A 230 -1.88 -35.70 0.68
N ASN A 231 -0.54 -35.73 0.64
CA ASN A 231 0.29 -34.66 0.09
C ASN A 231 -0.09 -34.26 -1.34
N TRP A 232 -0.35 -35.24 -2.20
CA TRP A 232 -0.81 -34.98 -3.58
C TRP A 232 -2.21 -34.37 -3.60
N GLY A 233 -3.10 -34.82 -2.71
CA GLY A 233 -4.43 -34.26 -2.55
C GLY A 233 -4.38 -32.79 -2.10
N LYS A 234 -3.53 -32.45 -1.12
CA LYS A 234 -3.31 -31.07 -0.66
C LYS A 234 -2.81 -30.17 -1.78
N GLY A 235 -1.87 -30.67 -2.59
CA GLY A 235 -1.33 -29.94 -3.73
C GLY A 235 -2.37 -29.65 -4.82
N ILE A 236 -3.16 -30.66 -5.22
CA ILE A 236 -4.21 -30.49 -6.24
C ILE A 236 -5.34 -29.61 -5.74
N PHE A 237 -5.78 -29.81 -4.50
CA PHE A 237 -6.83 -28.98 -3.89
C PHE A 237 -6.39 -27.52 -3.81
N GLY A 238 -5.17 -27.25 -3.33
CA GLY A 238 -4.63 -25.90 -3.29
C GLY A 238 -4.53 -25.25 -4.67
N ALA A 239 -4.06 -26.01 -5.68
CA ALA A 239 -4.01 -25.55 -7.06
C ALA A 239 -5.41 -25.23 -7.61
N ALA A 240 -6.42 -26.03 -7.29
CA ALA A 240 -7.80 -25.80 -7.68
C ALA A 240 -8.39 -24.56 -6.99
N VAL A 241 -8.10 -24.34 -5.71
CA VAL A 241 -8.55 -23.14 -4.96
C VAL A 241 -7.90 -21.88 -5.52
N VAL A 242 -6.58 -21.88 -5.72
CA VAL A 242 -5.85 -20.73 -6.25
C VAL A 242 -6.22 -20.48 -7.72
N GLY A 243 -6.29 -21.52 -8.54
CA GLY A 243 -6.76 -21.42 -9.93
C GLY A 243 -8.20 -20.92 -10.01
N GLY A 244 -9.08 -21.41 -9.12
CA GLY A 244 -10.45 -20.93 -8.97
C GLY A 244 -10.52 -19.45 -8.55
N PHE A 245 -9.63 -19.00 -7.64
CA PHE A 245 -9.51 -17.59 -7.28
C PHE A 245 -9.14 -16.72 -8.49
N PHE A 246 -8.12 -17.11 -9.28
CA PHE A 246 -7.74 -16.36 -10.47
C PHE A 246 -8.82 -16.40 -11.55
N ALA A 247 -9.51 -17.53 -11.74
CA ALA A 247 -10.57 -17.66 -12.73
C ALA A 247 -11.82 -16.84 -12.33
N ILE A 248 -12.37 -17.08 -11.14
CA ILE A 248 -13.57 -16.40 -10.64
C ILE A 248 -13.29 -14.92 -10.37
N GLY A 249 -12.20 -14.62 -9.66
CA GLY A 249 -11.76 -13.26 -9.41
C GLY A 249 -11.49 -12.52 -10.72
N GLY A 250 -10.81 -13.16 -11.67
CA GLY A 250 -10.58 -12.63 -13.01
C GLY A 250 -11.88 -12.32 -13.76
N MET A 251 -12.86 -13.23 -13.73
CA MET A 251 -14.18 -13.00 -14.33
C MET A 251 -14.94 -11.83 -13.66
N LEU A 252 -14.92 -11.75 -12.33
CA LEU A 252 -15.59 -10.68 -11.57
C LEU A 252 -14.96 -9.31 -11.83
N VAL A 253 -13.63 -9.24 -11.73
CA VAL A 253 -12.88 -8.00 -11.99
C VAL A 253 -13.00 -7.62 -13.46
N HIS A 254 -12.98 -8.58 -14.38
CA HIS A 254 -13.24 -8.34 -15.80
C HIS A 254 -14.63 -7.75 -16.04
N ALA A 255 -15.68 -8.34 -15.47
CA ALA A 255 -17.04 -7.83 -15.59
C ALA A 255 -17.16 -6.42 -15.01
N PHE A 256 -16.56 -6.17 -13.85
CA PHE A 256 -16.51 -4.85 -13.22
C PHE A 256 -15.77 -3.83 -14.08
N PHE A 257 -14.59 -4.18 -14.59
CA PHE A 257 -13.73 -3.33 -15.40
C PHE A 257 -14.38 -2.99 -16.74
N ARG A 258 -14.97 -3.97 -17.41
CA ARG A 258 -15.72 -3.76 -18.67
C ARG A 258 -16.91 -2.82 -18.47
N ARG A 259 -17.59 -2.89 -17.32
CA ARG A 259 -18.77 -2.05 -17.01
C ARG A 259 -18.38 -0.60 -16.67
N HIS A 260 -17.33 -0.40 -15.86
CA HIS A 260 -16.98 0.93 -15.34
C HIS A 260 -15.90 1.66 -16.16
N ASN A 261 -14.99 0.92 -16.82
CA ASN A 261 -13.86 1.46 -17.58
C ASN A 261 -13.88 0.96 -19.04
N ALA A 262 -15.07 0.92 -19.66
CA ALA A 262 -15.25 0.42 -21.02
C ALA A 262 -14.35 1.12 -22.07
N LYS A 263 -14.06 2.42 -21.88
CA LYS A 263 -13.20 3.20 -22.77
C LYS A 263 -11.75 2.73 -22.72
N ASP A 264 -11.23 2.50 -21.52
CA ASP A 264 -9.86 2.04 -21.31
C ASP A 264 -9.72 0.57 -21.76
N TYR A 265 -10.72 -0.27 -21.46
CA TYR A 265 -10.77 -1.66 -21.95
C TYR A 265 -10.64 -1.77 -23.48
N LYS A 266 -11.30 -0.88 -24.24
CA LYS A 266 -11.21 -0.86 -25.71
C LYS A 266 -9.84 -0.42 -26.24
N ARG A 267 -9.06 0.32 -25.44
CA ARG A 267 -7.74 0.85 -25.82
C ARG A 267 -6.61 -0.10 -25.47
N MET A 268 -6.79 -0.93 -24.46
CA MET A 268 -5.78 -1.86 -23.98
C MET A 268 -5.62 -3.03 -24.95
N SER A 269 -4.36 -3.39 -25.24
CA SER A 269 -4.03 -4.68 -25.84
C SER A 269 -4.30 -5.84 -24.87
N LEU A 270 -4.41 -7.05 -25.42
CA LEU A 270 -4.56 -8.26 -24.60
C LEU A 270 -3.44 -8.41 -23.57
N LEU A 271 -2.20 -8.13 -23.96
CA LEU A 271 -1.04 -8.22 -23.07
C LEU A 271 -1.13 -7.22 -21.90
N GLN A 272 -1.41 -5.94 -22.19
CA GLN A 272 -1.56 -4.91 -21.16
C GLN A 272 -2.69 -5.27 -20.18
N TYR A 273 -3.81 -5.74 -20.72
CA TYR A 273 -4.96 -6.13 -19.93
C TYR A 273 -4.66 -7.34 -19.03
N SER A 274 -4.02 -8.39 -19.57
CA SER A 274 -3.64 -9.57 -18.80
C SER A 274 -2.65 -9.24 -17.69
N ILE A 275 -1.64 -8.42 -17.97
CA ILE A 275 -0.66 -7.97 -16.96
C ILE A 275 -1.37 -7.20 -15.84
N MET A 276 -2.23 -6.24 -16.19
CA MET A 276 -3.02 -5.48 -15.22
C MET A 276 -3.87 -6.42 -14.35
N MET A 277 -4.54 -7.40 -14.96
CA MET A 277 -5.39 -8.36 -14.24
C MET A 277 -4.58 -9.23 -13.28
N THR A 278 -3.43 -9.76 -13.70
CA THR A 278 -2.55 -10.55 -12.84
C THR A 278 -2.10 -9.73 -11.62
N PHE A 279 -1.59 -8.51 -11.81
CA PHE A 279 -1.16 -7.67 -10.68
C PHE A 279 -2.30 -7.29 -9.76
N LEU A 280 -3.48 -6.95 -10.30
CA LEU A 280 -4.64 -6.58 -9.51
C LEU A 280 -5.16 -7.78 -8.68
N LEU A 281 -5.24 -8.97 -9.26
CA LEU A 281 -5.68 -10.17 -8.54
C LEU A 281 -4.68 -10.57 -7.47
N THR A 282 -3.37 -10.50 -7.75
CA THR A 282 -2.35 -10.76 -6.73
C THR A 282 -2.40 -9.73 -5.60
N MET A 283 -2.67 -8.45 -5.90
CA MET A 283 -2.88 -7.42 -4.88
C MET A 283 -4.11 -7.74 -4.02
N LEU A 284 -5.20 -8.23 -4.61
CA LEU A 284 -6.41 -8.63 -3.88
C LEU A 284 -6.23 -9.95 -3.09
N ALA A 285 -5.30 -10.81 -3.48
CA ALA A 285 -5.01 -12.04 -2.77
C ALA A 285 -4.47 -11.77 -1.36
N LEU A 286 -3.71 -10.68 -1.16
CA LEU A 286 -3.16 -10.29 0.14
C LEU A 286 -4.23 -10.05 1.21
N PRO A 287 -5.19 -9.11 1.05
CA PRO A 287 -6.22 -8.89 2.07
C PRO A 287 -7.14 -10.11 2.24
N ILE A 288 -7.41 -10.89 1.18
CA ILE A 288 -8.17 -12.14 1.29
C ILE A 288 -7.41 -13.14 2.17
N LYS A 289 -6.11 -13.30 1.94
CA LYS A 289 -5.26 -14.17 2.76
C LYS A 289 -5.20 -13.70 4.21
N MET A 290 -5.10 -12.39 4.45
CA MET A 290 -5.16 -11.82 5.79
C MET A 290 -6.49 -12.15 6.48
N LEU A 291 -7.61 -12.00 5.80
CA LEU A 291 -8.94 -12.35 6.36
C LEU A 291 -9.06 -13.85 6.65
N LEU A 292 -8.56 -14.71 5.77
CA LEU A 292 -8.51 -16.17 6.01
C LEU A 292 -7.71 -16.52 7.26
N ARG A 293 -6.58 -15.82 7.46
CA ARG A 293 -5.73 -16.01 8.63
C ARG A 293 -6.39 -15.50 9.91
N LEU A 294 -6.97 -14.29 9.90
CA LEU A 294 -7.51 -13.64 11.09
C LEU A 294 -8.87 -14.18 11.52
N LEU A 295 -9.75 -14.55 10.58
CA LEU A 295 -11.12 -14.99 10.89
C LEU A 295 -11.25 -16.51 11.04
N PHE A 296 -10.46 -17.27 10.27
CA PHE A 296 -10.61 -18.73 10.17
C PHE A 296 -9.37 -19.51 10.60
N HIS A 297 -8.30 -18.83 11.04
CA HIS A 297 -7.02 -19.44 11.44
C HIS A 297 -6.40 -20.34 10.34
N ILE A 298 -6.68 -20.02 9.08
CA ILE A 298 -6.14 -20.76 7.93
C ILE A 298 -4.72 -20.26 7.65
N LYS A 299 -3.73 -21.14 7.84
CA LYS A 299 -2.32 -20.80 7.58
C LYS A 299 -1.94 -21.03 6.13
N TYR A 300 -2.30 -22.17 5.54
CA TYR A 300 -1.95 -22.51 4.17
C TYR A 300 -3.19 -22.88 3.35
N VAL A 301 -3.27 -22.31 2.15
CA VAL A 301 -4.29 -22.57 1.13
C VAL A 301 -3.76 -23.53 0.09
N TRP A 302 -2.47 -23.40 -0.27
CA TRP A 302 -1.81 -24.29 -1.22
C TRP A 302 -0.51 -24.80 -0.63
N ILE A 303 -0.40 -26.13 -0.51
CA ILE A 303 0.75 -26.81 0.10
C ILE A 303 1.38 -27.72 -0.95
N THR A 304 2.67 -27.56 -1.16
CA THR A 304 3.47 -28.41 -2.03
C THR A 304 4.78 -28.76 -1.33
N PRO A 305 5.53 -29.78 -1.80
CA PRO A 305 6.86 -30.09 -1.25
C PRO A 305 7.86 -28.92 -1.33
N TRP A 306 7.60 -27.93 -2.20
CA TRP A 306 8.53 -26.85 -2.51
C TRP A 306 8.13 -25.51 -1.89
N PHE A 307 6.83 -25.24 -1.80
CA PHE A 307 6.31 -23.98 -1.27
C PHE A 307 4.91 -24.12 -0.68
N ASN A 308 4.57 -23.19 0.22
CA ASN A 308 3.24 -23.04 0.78
C ASN A 308 2.74 -21.59 0.62
N VAL A 309 1.46 -21.43 0.30
CA VAL A 309 0.78 -20.13 0.11
C VAL A 309 -0.40 -20.00 1.03
#